data_AF-F4XQE0-F1
#
_entry.id   AF-F4XQE0-F1
#
_cell.length_a   1.000
_cell.length_b   1.000
_cell.length_c   1.000
_cell.angle_alpha   90.00
_cell.angle_beta   90.00
_cell.angle_gamma   90.00
#
_symmetry.space_group_name_H-M   'P 1'
#
loop_
_entity.id
_entity.type
_entity.pdbx_description
1 polymer ?
#
loop_
_entity_poly.entity_id
_entity_poly.type
_entity_poly.pdbx_seq_one_letter_code
_entity_poly.pdbx_strand_id
1 'polypeptide(L)'
;MEDNQITELTGFESLTWLHFLNLGNNQIRELSALQTGELDELYLYNNQLESIEHLYEFGDLEILDLSDNSNLTCSSLEVLQTALPSTTITLPQECVN
;
A
#
# COMPACT_ATOMS: atom_id res chain seq x y z
N MET A 1 5.09 -9.35 -10.85
CA MET A 1 5.98 -8.49 -11.65
C MET A 1 6.89 -7.79 -10.65
N GLU A 2 7.76 -8.52 -9.99
CA GLU A 2 8.74 -7.99 -9.03
C GLU A 2 9.95 -7.40 -9.77
N ASP A 3 10.55 -6.33 -9.23
CA ASP A 3 11.75 -5.61 -9.72
C ASP A 3 11.59 -4.71 -10.97
N ASN A 4 10.86 -3.60 -10.86
CA ASN A 4 10.75 -2.63 -11.97
C ASN A 4 11.38 -1.25 -11.68
N GLN A 5 12.04 -1.06 -10.54
CA GLN A 5 12.60 0.24 -10.12
C GLN A 5 11.56 1.38 -10.23
N ILE A 6 10.27 1.06 -10.06
CA ILE A 6 9.19 2.04 -10.20
C ILE A 6 9.34 3.01 -9.04
N THR A 7 9.57 4.28 -9.36
CA THR A 7 9.62 5.38 -8.39
C THR A 7 8.32 6.17 -8.37
N GLU A 8 7.63 6.23 -9.51
CA GLU A 8 6.39 6.99 -9.71
C GLU A 8 5.35 6.08 -10.37
N LEU A 9 4.15 6.05 -9.80
CA LEU A 9 3.01 5.35 -10.38
C LEU A 9 2.35 6.29 -11.40
N THR A 10 2.28 5.87 -12.66
CA THR A 10 1.57 6.60 -13.72
C THR A 10 0.72 5.63 -14.53
N GLY A 11 -0.44 6.09 -15.03
CA GLY A 11 -1.32 5.28 -15.88
C GLY A 11 -2.22 4.26 -15.16
N PHE A 12 -2.21 4.22 -13.82
CA PHE A 12 -3.10 3.37 -13.02
C PHE A 12 -4.52 3.95 -12.87
N GLU A 13 -4.74 5.19 -13.31
CA GLU A 13 -5.98 5.96 -13.15
C GLU A 13 -7.21 5.31 -13.82
N SER A 14 -6.98 4.43 -14.80
CA SER A 14 -8.04 3.80 -15.60
C SER A 14 -8.30 2.32 -15.26
N LEU A 15 -7.58 1.76 -14.28
CA LEU A 15 -7.64 0.34 -13.92
C LEU A 15 -8.75 0.08 -12.88
N THR A 16 -9.99 0.38 -13.24
CA THR A 16 -11.15 0.31 -12.33
C THR A 16 -11.58 -1.11 -11.95
N TRP A 17 -11.06 -2.14 -12.63
CA TRP A 17 -11.44 -3.55 -12.46
C TRP A 17 -10.30 -4.39 -11.87
N LEU A 18 -9.31 -3.73 -11.29
CA LEU A 18 -8.15 -4.42 -10.74
C LEU A 18 -8.48 -4.87 -9.32
N HIS A 19 -8.63 -6.17 -9.11
CA HIS A 19 -8.84 -6.77 -7.79
C HIS A 19 -7.53 -7.07 -7.05
N PHE A 20 -6.46 -7.31 -7.80
CA PHE A 20 -5.15 -7.66 -7.26
C PHE A 20 -4.07 -6.80 -7.90
N LEU A 21 -3.26 -6.14 -7.06
CA LEU A 21 -2.11 -5.36 -7.50
C LEU A 21 -0.88 -5.68 -6.64
N ASN A 22 0.18 -6.15 -7.30
CA ASN A 22 1.46 -6.37 -6.64
C ASN A 22 2.52 -5.41 -7.20
N LEU A 23 2.95 -4.50 -6.34
CA LEU A 23 3.98 -3.49 -6.57
C LEU A 23 5.18 -3.70 -5.63
N GLY A 24 5.33 -4.89 -5.05
CA GLY A 24 6.45 -5.20 -4.17
C GLY A 24 7.80 -5.14 -4.88
N ASN A 25 8.87 -4.93 -4.12
CA ASN A 25 10.24 -4.76 -4.64
C ASN A 25 10.36 -3.61 -5.67
N ASN A 26 9.91 -2.42 -5.29
CA ASN A 26 10.08 -1.20 -6.08
C ASN A 26 10.68 -0.07 -5.22
N GLN A 27 10.65 1.17 -5.71
CA GLN A 27 11.20 2.34 -5.02
C GLN A 27 10.11 3.41 -4.86
N ILE A 28 8.86 2.96 -4.68
CA ILE A 28 7.70 3.83 -4.59
C ILE A 28 7.76 4.57 -3.25
N ARG A 29 7.55 5.88 -3.29
CA ARG A 29 7.49 6.75 -2.10
C ARG A 29 6.10 7.27 -1.79
N GLU A 30 5.24 7.35 -2.81
CA GLU A 30 3.88 7.87 -2.72
C GLU A 30 2.92 7.08 -3.62
N LEU A 31 1.64 7.05 -3.24
CA LEU A 31 0.59 6.26 -3.87
C LEU A 31 -0.52 7.10 -4.52
N SER A 32 -0.31 8.41 -4.63
CA SER A 32 -1.32 9.39 -5.06
C SER A 32 -1.94 9.11 -6.44
N ALA A 33 -1.26 8.36 -7.31
CA ALA A 33 -1.75 7.99 -8.63
C ALA A 33 -2.56 6.68 -8.67
N LEU A 34 -2.63 5.92 -7.57
CA LEU A 34 -3.52 4.76 -7.48
C LEU A 34 -4.94 5.25 -7.24
N GLN A 35 -5.90 4.75 -8.02
CA GLN A 35 -7.31 4.99 -7.74
C GLN A 35 -7.86 3.88 -6.84
N THR A 36 -8.82 4.24 -6.02
CA THR A 36 -9.51 3.41 -5.02
C THR A 36 -10.52 2.46 -5.66
N GLY A 37 -10.22 1.91 -6.85
CA GLY A 37 -11.09 0.94 -7.53
C GLY A 37 -11.36 -0.32 -6.69
N GLU A 38 -11.98 -1.34 -7.28
CA GLU A 38 -12.33 -2.61 -6.62
C GLU A 38 -11.11 -3.48 -6.24
N LEU A 39 -10.07 -2.89 -5.65
CA LEU A 39 -8.87 -3.58 -5.19
C LEU A 39 -9.17 -4.31 -3.88
N ASP A 40 -9.09 -5.64 -3.95
CA ASP A 40 -9.22 -6.54 -2.81
C ASP A 40 -7.85 -6.80 -2.17
N GLU A 41 -6.79 -6.86 -2.99
CA GLU A 41 -5.44 -7.18 -2.54
C GLU A 41 -4.38 -6.21 -3.10
N LEU A 42 -3.61 -5.59 -2.20
CA LEU A 42 -2.52 -4.66 -2.53
C LEU A 42 -1.23 -5.04 -1.83
N TYR A 43 -0.21 -5.40 -2.60
CA TYR A 43 1.13 -5.71 -2.09
C TYR A 43 2.10 -4.60 -2.41
N LEU A 44 2.65 -3.98 -1.36
CA LEU A 44 3.58 -2.85 -1.41
C LEU A 44 4.89 -3.15 -0.67
N TYR A 45 5.14 -4.41 -0.34
CA TYR A 45 6.32 -4.79 0.43
C TYR A 45 7.64 -4.38 -0.25
N ASN A 46 8.66 -4.09 0.55
CA ASN A 46 9.98 -3.67 0.06
C ASN A 46 9.89 -2.48 -0.93
N ASN A 47 9.31 -1.38 -0.43
CA ASN A 47 9.27 -0.07 -1.08
C ASN A 47 9.84 0.99 -0.12
N GLN A 48 9.69 2.28 -0.47
CA GLN A 48 10.25 3.39 0.31
C GLN A 48 9.14 4.38 0.70
N LEU A 49 7.93 3.89 0.98
CA LEU A 49 6.76 4.72 1.24
C LEU A 49 6.99 5.69 2.40
N GLU A 50 6.80 6.97 2.15
CA GLU A 50 6.94 8.02 3.16
C GLU A 50 5.58 8.44 3.75
N SER A 51 4.49 8.15 3.04
CA SER A 51 3.12 8.40 3.49
C SER A 51 2.15 7.33 2.97
N ILE A 52 1.08 7.12 3.74
CA ILE A 52 0.06 6.09 3.48
C ILE A 52 -1.37 6.64 3.61
N GLU A 53 -1.54 7.96 3.71
CA GLU A 53 -2.86 8.57 3.89
C GLU A 53 -3.82 8.24 2.75
N HIS A 54 -3.28 8.09 1.54
CA HIS A 54 -4.04 7.70 0.36
C HIS A 54 -4.70 6.32 0.50
N LEU A 55 -4.13 5.42 1.31
CA LEU A 55 -4.68 4.07 1.53
C LEU A 55 -5.97 4.09 2.36
N TYR A 56 -6.28 5.18 3.08
CA TYR A 56 -7.49 5.28 3.90
C TYR A 56 -8.78 5.25 3.08
N GLU A 57 -8.69 5.51 1.78
CA GLU A 57 -9.83 5.53 0.86
C GLU A 57 -10.14 4.14 0.27
N PHE A 58 -9.28 3.15 0.48
CA PHE A 58 -9.41 1.79 -0.07
C PHE A 58 -10.24 0.90 0.88
N GLY A 59 -11.49 1.31 1.14
CA GLY A 59 -12.34 0.70 2.16
C GLY A 59 -12.69 -0.79 1.93
N ASP A 60 -12.54 -1.28 0.70
CA ASP A 60 -12.84 -2.67 0.33
C ASP A 60 -11.59 -3.59 0.32
N LEU A 61 -10.40 -3.07 0.64
CA LEU A 61 -9.19 -3.91 0.71
C LEU A 61 -9.34 -5.03 1.75
N GLU A 62 -9.10 -6.26 1.33
CA GLU A 62 -9.04 -7.43 2.19
C GLU A 62 -7.61 -7.68 2.68
N ILE A 63 -6.62 -7.46 1.80
CA ILE A 63 -5.19 -7.72 2.09
C ILE A 63 -4.34 -6.51 1.70
N LEU A 64 -3.51 -6.07 2.65
CA LEU A 64 -2.52 -5.03 2.44
C LEU A 64 -1.17 -5.44 3.04
N ASP A 65 -0.14 -5.52 2.22
CA ASP A 65 1.22 -5.81 2.68
C ASP A 65 2.12 -4.57 2.58
N LEU A 66 2.48 -4.01 3.73
CA LEU A 66 3.39 -2.88 3.89
C LEU A 66 4.75 -3.29 4.47
N SER A 67 5.05 -4.59 4.57
CA SER A 67 6.33 -5.04 5.10
C SER A 67 7.53 -4.40 4.39
N ASP A 68 8.64 -4.22 5.10
CA ASP A 68 9.85 -3.62 4.56
C ASP A 68 9.67 -2.20 3.96
N ASN A 69 8.71 -1.40 4.45
CA ASN A 69 8.62 0.05 4.21
C ASN A 69 9.14 0.84 5.41
N SER A 70 10.46 0.83 5.61
CA SER A 70 11.12 1.36 6.81
C SER A 70 11.00 2.88 7.04
N ASN A 71 10.44 3.60 6.08
CA ASN A 71 10.23 5.05 6.15
C ASN A 71 8.92 5.41 6.85
N LEU A 72 8.01 4.45 7.04
CA LEU A 72 6.73 4.66 7.70
C LEU A 72 6.89 4.73 9.21
N THR A 73 5.95 5.44 9.86
CA THR A 73 5.92 5.55 11.33
C THR A 73 4.84 4.65 11.90
N CYS A 74 5.09 4.01 13.05
CA CYS A 74 4.11 3.13 13.67
C CYS A 74 2.80 3.86 14.02
N SER A 75 2.86 5.14 14.39
CA SER A 75 1.66 5.95 14.65
C SER A 75 0.79 6.13 13.39
N SER A 76 1.38 6.28 12.20
CA SER A 76 0.59 6.33 10.96
C SER A 76 -0.10 5.00 10.65
N LEU A 77 0.52 3.88 11.03
CA LEU A 77 -0.04 2.54 10.84
C LEU A 77 -1.21 2.24 11.79
N GLU A 78 -1.18 2.77 13.02
CA GLU A 78 -2.33 2.69 13.95
C GLU A 78 -3.57 3.40 13.39
N VAL A 79 -3.37 4.56 12.75
CA VAL A 79 -4.44 5.30 12.07
C VAL A 79 -4.97 4.50 10.88
N LEU A 80 -4.08 3.91 10.08
CA LEU A 80 -4.45 3.04 8.95
C LEU A 80 -5.31 1.86 9.39
N GLN A 81 -4.92 1.15 10.47
CA GLN A 81 -5.70 0.04 11.03
C GLN A 81 -7.09 0.49 11.51
N THR A 82 -7.23 1.73 11.97
CA THR A 82 -8.52 2.29 12.35
C THR A 82 -9.38 2.63 11.13
N ALA A 83 -8.75 3.14 10.07
CA ALA A 83 -9.42 3.46 8.81
C ALA A 83 -9.86 2.20 8.04
N LEU A 84 -9.08 1.12 8.13
CA LEU A 84 -9.27 -0.15 7.43
C LEU A 84 -9.43 -1.32 8.43
N PRO A 85 -10.49 -1.34 9.26
CA PRO A 85 -10.60 -2.26 10.38
C PRO A 85 -10.83 -3.73 9.98
N SER A 86 -11.27 -3.97 8.74
CA SER A 86 -11.53 -5.31 8.21
C SER A 86 -10.35 -5.87 7.39
N THR A 87 -9.35 -5.04 7.09
CA THR A 87 -8.23 -5.39 6.23
C THR A 87 -7.16 -6.14 7.02
N THR A 88 -6.64 -7.22 6.44
CA THR A 88 -5.45 -7.89 6.97
C THR A 88 -4.22 -7.10 6.54
N ILE A 89 -3.66 -6.33 7.47
CA ILE A 89 -2.50 -5.47 7.22
C ILE A 89 -1.23 -6.13 7.77
N THR A 90 -0.25 -6.38 6.89
CA THR A 90 1.11 -6.77 7.30
C THR A 90 1.95 -5.51 7.48
N LEU A 91 2.47 -5.30 8.70
CA LEU A 91 3.21 -4.08 9.06
C LEU A 91 4.72 -4.23 8.80
N PRO A 92 5.45 -3.12 8.62
CA PRO A 92 6.90 -3.09 8.75
C PRO A 92 7.37 -3.69 10.07
N GLN A 93 8.49 -4.43 10.03
CA GLN A 93 8.98 -5.25 11.16
C GLN A 93 9.20 -4.43 12.44
N GLU A 94 9.64 -3.17 12.30
CA GLU A 94 9.88 -2.23 13.39
C GLU A 94 8.61 -1.85 14.17
N CYS A 95 7.44 -2.06 13.57
CA CYS A 95 6.14 -1.78 14.18
C CYS A 95 5.42 -3.03 14.70
N VAL A 96 6.07 -4.20 14.61
CA VAL A 96 5.57 -5.47 15.16
C VAL A 96 6.25 -5.70 16.52
N ASN A 97 5.61 -5.29 17.62
CA ASN A 97 6.06 -5.52 19.00
C ASN A 97 4.94 -6.05 19.88
#